data_AF-A0A3M8GNC8-F1
#
_entry.id   AF-A0A3M8GNC8-F1
#
_cell.length_a   1.000
_cell.length_b   1.000
_cell.length_c   1.000
_cell.angle_alpha   90.00
_cell.angle_beta   90.00
_cell.angle_gamma   90.00
#
_symmetry.space_group_name_H-M   'P 1'
#
loop_
_entity.id
_entity.type
_entity.pdbx_description
1 polymer ?
#
loop_
_entity_poly.entity_id
_entity_poly.type
_entity_poly.pdbx_seq_one_letter_code
_entity_poly.pdbx_strand_id
1 'polypeptide(L)'
;MLLWSSPSIGQSEGTTIDQSKHEGLIELDFEGAFKVLHSNGHEVEAEKQASLISDAYQFLSEIMGPKSEFCILVVAIEDWAKNAYMPVPGLPEYYKGNIIVGAGQNAMADDYAQMLGSFPPEMTSTLYEIYKDEKGNLDMKLFFDKLAIHELTHNFQDPNNQAGYSISRWLEEIHANMGLYAYYKSNRPNELKYITTLVDFSVENPPPSAQFTSLQDFDTNYYSMSPGDYGMYQMKFTKAAEKIIDSLGNDMLKPLNDFIVKYDESYKDKMSFSELSKKLGEEVHPLFVEIITNWQ
;
A
#
# COMPACT_ATOMS: atom_id res chain seq x y z
N MET A 1 42.58 -38.69 1.70
CA MET A 1 41.46 -39.27 0.93
C MET A 1 40.18 -38.71 1.56
N LEU A 2 39.48 -37.82 0.84
CA LEU A 2 38.01 -37.65 0.74
C LEU A 2 37.15 -38.40 1.80
N LEU A 3 36.16 -37.85 2.52
CA LEU A 3 35.05 -36.94 2.12
C LEU A 3 34.34 -36.34 3.35
N TRP A 4 33.63 -35.23 3.08
CA TRP A 4 32.68 -34.52 3.92
C TRP A 4 31.50 -35.38 4.45
N SER A 5 30.95 -34.96 5.59
CA SER A 5 29.54 -35.17 5.92
C SER A 5 28.98 -33.91 6.60
N SER A 6 28.24 -33.11 5.84
CA SER A 6 27.39 -32.03 6.36
C SER A 6 26.24 -32.62 7.17
N PRO A 7 25.85 -32.05 8.33
CA PRO A 7 24.57 -32.35 8.93
C PRO A 7 23.47 -31.60 8.16
N SER A 8 22.59 -32.41 7.57
CA SER A 8 21.17 -32.16 7.28
C SER A 8 20.69 -30.72 7.12
N ILE A 9 20.39 -30.36 5.87
CA ILE A 9 19.26 -29.48 5.56
C ILE A 9 18.01 -30.17 6.11
N GLY A 10 17.37 -29.55 7.08
CA GLY A 10 16.18 -30.09 7.72
C GLY A 10 15.55 -29.08 8.65
N GLN A 11 14.74 -28.20 8.08
CA GLN A 11 13.40 -27.86 8.56
C GLN A 11 12.70 -27.07 7.46
N SER A 12 11.59 -27.60 6.94
CA SER A 12 10.59 -26.82 6.23
C SER A 12 9.94 -25.89 7.24
N GLU A 13 10.30 -24.61 7.23
CA GLU A 13 9.54 -23.59 7.97
C GLU A 13 8.18 -23.48 7.28
N GLY A 14 7.11 -23.70 8.05
CA GLY A 14 5.75 -23.78 7.53
C GLY A 14 5.26 -22.42 7.03
N THR A 15 4.34 -22.47 6.07
CA THR A 15 3.64 -21.33 5.48
C THR A 15 3.27 -20.26 6.52
N THR A 16 3.74 -19.02 6.34
CA THR A 16 3.50 -17.89 7.26
C THR A 16 2.20 -17.12 7.02
N ILE A 17 1.51 -17.38 5.89
CA ILE A 17 0.25 -16.73 5.53
C ILE A 17 -0.84 -17.12 6.53
N ASP A 18 -1.53 -16.13 7.09
CA ASP A 18 -2.66 -16.36 8.00
C ASP A 18 -3.91 -16.80 7.23
N GLN A 19 -4.13 -18.11 7.17
CA GLN A 19 -5.29 -18.72 6.51
C GLN A 19 -6.57 -18.60 7.34
N SER A 20 -6.54 -18.09 8.57
CA SER A 20 -7.78 -17.91 9.37
C SER A 20 -8.72 -16.89 8.74
N LYS A 21 -8.22 -16.05 7.83
CA LYS A 21 -8.98 -15.08 7.04
C LYS A 21 -9.45 -15.60 5.69
N HIS A 22 -9.29 -16.90 5.39
CA HIS A 22 -9.68 -17.48 4.10
C HIS A 22 -11.06 -18.14 4.12
N GLU A 23 -11.80 -18.06 5.23
CA GLU A 23 -13.09 -18.73 5.40
C GLU A 23 -14.08 -18.37 4.28
N GLY A 24 -14.59 -19.39 3.59
CA GLY A 24 -15.65 -19.24 2.58
C GLY A 24 -15.20 -18.69 1.23
N LEU A 25 -13.93 -18.32 1.06
CA LEU A 25 -13.40 -17.83 -0.20
C LEU A 25 -13.08 -19.00 -1.15
N ILE A 26 -13.17 -18.72 -2.46
CA ILE A 26 -12.90 -19.65 -3.55
C ILE A 26 -11.52 -19.33 -4.11
N GLU A 27 -10.65 -20.34 -4.21
CA GLU A 27 -9.33 -20.20 -4.85
C GLU A 27 -9.52 -20.10 -6.37
N LEU A 28 -8.97 -19.03 -6.96
CA LEU A 28 -8.94 -18.82 -8.41
C LEU A 28 -7.89 -19.75 -9.02
N ASP A 29 -8.20 -20.34 -10.18
CA ASP A 29 -7.22 -21.09 -10.97
C ASP A 29 -6.23 -20.13 -11.67
N PHE A 30 -5.25 -19.66 -10.90
CA PHE A 30 -4.25 -18.69 -11.34
C PHE A 30 -2.84 -19.27 -11.19
N GLU A 31 -2.12 -19.37 -12.29
CA GLU A 31 -0.71 -19.77 -12.30
C GLU A 31 0.19 -18.54 -12.08
N GLY A 32 0.72 -18.38 -10.86
CA GLY A 32 1.62 -17.27 -10.52
C GLY A 32 2.42 -17.47 -9.24
N ALA A 33 3.08 -16.40 -8.77
CA ALA A 33 3.96 -16.44 -7.60
C ALA A 33 3.21 -16.49 -6.25
N PHE A 34 1.89 -16.34 -6.27
CA PHE A 34 1.03 -16.19 -5.11
C PHE A 34 -0.33 -16.82 -5.38
N LYS A 35 -1.09 -17.04 -4.30
CA LYS A 35 -2.48 -17.51 -4.39
C LYS A 35 -3.46 -16.37 -4.47
N VAL A 36 -4.60 -16.60 -5.14
CA VAL A 36 -5.70 -15.65 -5.20
C VAL A 36 -6.97 -16.35 -4.73
N LEU A 37 -7.63 -15.78 -3.73
CA LEU A 37 -8.93 -16.24 -3.27
C LEU A 37 -9.94 -15.11 -3.42
N HIS A 38 -11.21 -15.45 -3.64
CA HIS A 38 -12.25 -14.45 -3.84
C HIS A 38 -13.59 -14.87 -3.25
N SER A 39 -14.42 -13.89 -2.92
CA SER A 39 -15.82 -14.10 -2.56
C SER A 39 -16.60 -14.70 -3.73
N ASN A 40 -17.64 -15.46 -3.43
CA ASN A 40 -18.48 -16.11 -4.44
C ASN A 40 -19.09 -15.07 -5.41
N GLY A 41 -18.97 -15.31 -6.71
CA GLY A 41 -19.48 -14.41 -7.75
C GLY A 41 -18.53 -13.28 -8.19
N HIS A 42 -17.32 -13.21 -7.62
CA HIS A 42 -16.32 -12.16 -7.91
C HIS A 42 -15.06 -12.67 -8.64
N GLU A 43 -15.20 -13.73 -9.43
CA GLU A 43 -14.10 -14.33 -10.20
C GLU A 43 -13.45 -13.33 -11.17
N VAL A 44 -14.26 -12.53 -11.88
CA VAL A 44 -13.78 -11.55 -12.85
C VAL A 44 -12.96 -10.43 -12.19
N GLU A 45 -13.39 -9.95 -11.02
CA GLU A 45 -12.60 -9.00 -10.22
C GLU A 45 -11.30 -9.64 -9.73
N ALA A 46 -11.36 -10.92 -9.31
CA ALA A 46 -10.19 -11.67 -8.88
C ALA A 46 -9.15 -11.83 -9.99
N GLU A 47 -9.56 -12.18 -11.21
CA GLU A 47 -8.68 -12.27 -12.39
C GLU A 47 -8.00 -10.93 -12.70
N LYS A 48 -8.76 -9.82 -12.64
CA LYS A 48 -8.21 -8.47 -12.87
C LYS A 48 -7.17 -8.10 -11.82
N GLN A 49 -7.46 -8.34 -10.55
CA GLN A 49 -6.52 -8.07 -9.46
C GLN A 49 -5.29 -8.97 -9.54
N ALA A 50 -5.47 -10.26 -9.85
CA ALA A 50 -4.39 -11.21 -10.05
C ALA A 50 -3.43 -10.74 -11.16
N SER A 51 -3.96 -10.32 -12.31
CA SER A 51 -3.15 -9.80 -13.41
C SER A 51 -2.41 -8.51 -13.03
N LEU A 52 -3.10 -7.54 -12.41
CA LEU A 52 -2.49 -6.28 -11.98
C LEU A 52 -1.34 -6.51 -10.99
N ILE A 53 -1.58 -7.31 -9.96
CA ILE A 53 -0.60 -7.60 -8.92
C ILE A 53 0.52 -8.48 -9.45
N SER A 54 0.27 -9.38 -10.41
CA SER A 54 1.31 -10.16 -11.06
C SER A 54 2.32 -9.29 -11.80
N ASP A 55 1.84 -8.36 -12.64
CA ASP A 55 2.68 -7.39 -13.34
C ASP A 55 3.47 -6.52 -12.36
N ALA A 56 2.81 -6.02 -11.31
CA ALA A 56 3.41 -5.16 -10.30
C ALA A 56 4.45 -5.92 -9.46
N TYR A 57 4.17 -7.17 -9.10
CA TYR A 57 5.08 -8.02 -8.36
C TYR A 57 6.35 -8.29 -9.17
N GLN A 58 6.24 -8.56 -10.47
CA GLN A 58 7.41 -8.70 -11.33
C GLN A 58 8.27 -7.43 -11.30
N PHE A 59 7.67 -6.28 -11.55
CA PHE A 59 8.37 -4.98 -11.55
C PHE A 59 9.06 -4.70 -10.20
N LEU A 60 8.35 -4.83 -9.08
CA LEU A 60 8.90 -4.56 -7.75
C LEU A 60 9.97 -5.59 -7.35
N SER A 61 9.80 -6.86 -7.73
CA SER A 61 10.78 -7.93 -7.46
C SER A 61 12.08 -7.76 -8.23
N GLU A 62 12.04 -7.20 -9.44
CA GLU A 62 13.26 -6.86 -10.20
C GLU A 62 14.12 -5.82 -9.46
N ILE A 63 13.48 -4.93 -8.68
CA ILE A 63 14.16 -3.84 -7.96
C ILE A 63 14.56 -4.27 -6.55
N MET A 64 13.63 -4.83 -5.78
CA MET A 64 13.80 -5.11 -4.36
C MET A 64 14.19 -6.56 -4.05
N GLY A 65 14.15 -7.43 -5.07
CA GLY A 65 14.29 -8.88 -4.93
C GLY A 65 12.94 -9.56 -4.66
N PRO A 66 12.75 -10.81 -5.12
CA PRO A 66 11.47 -11.51 -5.00
C PRO A 66 11.10 -11.80 -3.55
N LYS A 67 9.79 -11.87 -3.29
CA LYS A 67 9.22 -12.28 -2.02
C LYS A 67 8.23 -13.40 -2.25
N SER A 68 8.46 -14.52 -1.57
CA SER A 68 7.52 -15.65 -1.56
C SER A 68 6.47 -15.46 -0.46
N GLU A 69 5.40 -16.24 -0.55
CA GLU A 69 4.45 -16.43 0.55
C GLU A 69 3.54 -15.24 0.85
N PHE A 70 2.80 -14.80 -0.16
CA PHE A 70 1.62 -13.98 0.06
C PHE A 70 0.41 -14.50 -0.71
N CYS A 71 -0.74 -13.96 -0.36
CA CYS A 71 -2.03 -14.30 -0.91
C CYS A 71 -2.85 -13.03 -1.16
N ILE A 72 -3.62 -13.00 -2.24
CA ILE A 72 -4.57 -11.94 -2.53
C ILE A 72 -5.97 -12.43 -2.18
N LEU A 73 -6.69 -11.67 -1.36
CA LEU A 73 -8.09 -11.92 -1.02
C LEU A 73 -8.94 -10.82 -1.66
N VAL A 74 -9.80 -11.19 -2.60
CA VAL A 74 -10.77 -10.28 -3.25
C VAL A 74 -12.13 -10.47 -2.60
N VAL A 75 -12.46 -9.59 -1.67
CA VAL A 75 -13.49 -9.82 -0.65
C VAL A 75 -14.70 -8.92 -0.86
N ALA A 76 -15.88 -9.52 -0.99
CA ALA A 76 -17.16 -8.81 -1.05
C ALA A 76 -17.53 -8.24 0.32
N ILE A 77 -18.39 -7.21 0.35
CA ILE A 77 -18.76 -6.51 1.59
C ILE A 77 -19.43 -7.45 2.63
N GLU A 78 -20.21 -8.42 2.16
CA GLU A 78 -20.87 -9.43 3.00
C GLU A 78 -19.92 -10.40 3.69
N ASP A 79 -18.73 -10.60 3.12
CA ASP A 79 -17.69 -11.50 3.63
C ASP A 79 -16.60 -10.75 4.42
N TRP A 80 -16.52 -9.42 4.26
CA TRP A 80 -15.47 -8.56 4.82
C TRP A 80 -15.16 -8.83 6.30
N ALA A 81 -16.18 -8.90 7.16
CA ALA A 81 -15.97 -9.08 8.60
C ALA A 81 -15.24 -10.39 8.98
N LYS A 82 -15.32 -11.42 8.13
CA LYS A 82 -14.64 -12.70 8.35
C LYS A 82 -13.23 -12.70 7.76
N ASN A 83 -13.07 -12.04 6.62
CA ASN A 83 -11.88 -12.16 5.77
C ASN A 83 -10.92 -10.96 5.87
N ALA A 84 -11.30 -9.86 6.51
CA ALA A 84 -10.48 -8.67 6.74
C ALA A 84 -10.06 -8.52 8.21
N TYR A 85 -9.01 -7.74 8.47
CA TYR A 85 -8.53 -7.37 9.80
C TYR A 85 -9.10 -6.02 10.24
N MET A 86 -9.24 -5.08 9.31
CA MET A 86 -9.84 -3.78 9.55
C MET A 86 -11.36 -3.79 9.30
N PRO A 87 -12.16 -3.08 10.12
CA PRO A 87 -13.62 -3.10 9.99
C PRO A 87 -14.15 -2.25 8.83
N VAL A 88 -13.31 -1.48 8.12
CA VAL A 88 -13.72 -0.55 7.05
C VAL A 88 -13.82 -1.30 5.72
N PRO A 89 -15.03 -1.58 5.18
CA PRO A 89 -15.15 -2.43 4.01
C PRO A 89 -14.62 -1.78 2.74
N GLY A 90 -13.72 -2.49 2.04
CA GLY A 90 -13.17 -2.09 0.76
C GLY A 90 -11.90 -1.24 0.83
N LEU A 91 -11.44 -0.86 2.03
CA LEU A 91 -10.11 -0.28 2.20
C LEU A 91 -9.06 -1.39 2.04
N PRO A 92 -8.14 -1.30 1.06
CA PRO A 92 -7.09 -2.30 0.92
C PRO A 92 -6.22 -2.39 2.17
N GLU A 93 -5.75 -3.60 2.48
CA GLU A 93 -4.87 -3.84 3.61
C GLU A 93 -3.90 -4.98 3.34
N TYR A 94 -2.69 -4.86 3.90
CA TYR A 94 -1.72 -5.95 3.99
C TYR A 94 -1.53 -6.40 5.44
N TYR A 95 -1.85 -7.67 5.73
CA TYR A 95 -1.57 -8.25 7.04
C TYR A 95 -1.28 -9.75 6.99
N LYS A 96 -0.19 -10.17 7.65
CA LYS A 96 0.25 -11.58 7.76
C LYS A 96 0.25 -12.34 6.43
N GLY A 97 0.86 -11.75 5.41
CA GLY A 97 0.96 -12.33 4.08
C GLY A 97 -0.35 -12.29 3.27
N ASN A 98 -1.41 -11.63 3.76
CA ASN A 98 -2.64 -11.40 3.00
C ASN A 98 -2.70 -9.96 2.50
N ILE A 99 -2.81 -9.78 1.19
CA ILE A 99 -3.25 -8.53 0.54
C ILE A 99 -4.75 -8.65 0.35
N ILE A 100 -5.52 -7.77 0.96
CA ILE A 100 -6.98 -7.85 0.98
C ILE A 100 -7.52 -6.62 0.25
N VAL A 101 -8.39 -6.86 -0.73
CA VAL A 101 -9.00 -5.80 -1.55
C VAL A 101 -10.51 -6.00 -1.63
N GLY A 102 -11.26 -4.91 -1.70
CA GLY A 102 -12.72 -4.96 -1.83
C GLY A 102 -13.18 -5.39 -3.22
N ALA A 103 -14.17 -6.27 -3.28
CA ALA A 103 -14.86 -6.63 -4.51
C ALA A 103 -16.13 -5.79 -4.72
N GLY A 104 -16.48 -5.52 -5.97
CA GLY A 104 -17.70 -4.79 -6.33
C GLY A 104 -17.71 -3.32 -5.91
N GLN A 105 -18.90 -2.73 -5.79
CA GLN A 105 -19.06 -1.40 -5.20
C GLN A 105 -18.86 -1.53 -3.69
N ASN A 106 -17.92 -0.76 -3.13
CA ASN A 106 -17.61 -0.82 -1.71
C ASN A 106 -17.90 0.52 -1.03
N ALA A 107 -18.06 0.45 0.30
CA ALA A 107 -18.43 1.61 1.12
C ALA A 107 -17.42 2.77 0.96
N MET A 108 -16.13 2.45 0.81
CA MET A 108 -15.09 3.46 0.62
C MET A 108 -15.25 4.25 -0.69
N ALA A 109 -15.58 3.57 -1.79
CA ALA A 109 -15.87 4.20 -3.07
C ALA A 109 -17.10 5.11 -2.99
N ASP A 110 -18.15 4.67 -2.28
CA ASP A 110 -19.37 5.45 -2.06
C ASP A 110 -19.12 6.69 -1.19
N ASP A 111 -18.36 6.55 -0.10
CA ASP A 111 -18.02 7.66 0.80
C ASP A 111 -17.20 8.73 0.06
N TYR A 112 -16.26 8.33 -0.79
CA TYR A 112 -15.52 9.28 -1.63
C TYR A 112 -16.39 9.93 -2.69
N ALA A 113 -17.30 9.20 -3.32
CA ALA A 113 -18.27 9.78 -4.25
C ALA A 113 -19.15 10.83 -3.56
N GLN A 114 -19.60 10.56 -2.33
CA GLN A 114 -20.35 11.50 -1.52
C GLN A 114 -19.51 12.73 -1.13
N MET A 115 -18.25 12.52 -0.73
CA MET A 115 -17.32 13.59 -0.42
C MET A 115 -17.14 14.52 -1.63
N LEU A 116 -16.89 13.99 -2.82
CA LEU A 116 -16.75 14.78 -4.05
C LEU A 116 -18.03 15.55 -4.39
N GLY A 117 -19.21 14.96 -4.15
CA GLY A 117 -20.50 15.63 -4.32
C GLY A 117 -20.78 16.76 -3.32
N SER A 118 -20.00 16.85 -2.22
CA SER A 118 -20.14 17.92 -1.23
C SER A 118 -19.41 19.22 -1.61
N PHE A 119 -18.50 19.15 -2.58
CA PHE A 119 -17.79 20.31 -3.12
C PHE A 119 -18.62 21.00 -4.22
N PRO A 120 -18.40 22.30 -4.47
CA PRO A 120 -18.93 22.98 -5.65
C PRO A 120 -18.52 22.24 -6.95
N PRO A 121 -19.43 22.03 -7.92
CA PRO A 121 -19.15 21.24 -9.12
C PRO A 121 -17.94 21.73 -9.94
N GLU A 122 -17.68 23.04 -9.93
CA GLU A 122 -16.53 23.63 -10.61
C GLU A 122 -15.19 23.11 -10.05
N MET A 123 -15.13 22.80 -8.74
CA MET A 123 -13.92 22.31 -8.08
C MET A 123 -13.64 20.83 -8.39
N THR A 124 -14.68 20.03 -8.61
CA THR A 124 -14.55 18.57 -8.80
C THR A 124 -14.74 18.12 -10.26
N SER A 125 -15.04 19.04 -11.17
CA SER A 125 -15.29 18.73 -12.59
C SER A 125 -14.21 17.87 -13.25
N THR A 126 -12.93 18.17 -13.02
CA THR A 126 -11.79 17.37 -13.53
C THR A 126 -11.79 15.95 -12.95
N LEU A 127 -12.12 15.79 -11.68
CA LEU A 127 -12.19 14.47 -11.04
C LEU A 127 -13.33 13.65 -11.64
N TYR A 128 -14.53 14.22 -11.78
CA TYR A 128 -15.64 13.53 -12.42
C TYR A 128 -15.32 13.09 -13.86
N GLU A 129 -14.62 13.93 -14.63
CA GLU A 129 -14.22 13.57 -16.00
C GLU A 129 -13.19 12.45 -16.04
N ILE A 130 -12.31 12.37 -15.05
CA ILE A 130 -11.28 11.32 -14.95
C ILE A 130 -11.90 10.02 -14.44
N TYR A 131 -12.72 10.07 -13.39
CA TYR A 131 -13.24 8.89 -12.70
C TYR A 131 -14.62 8.46 -13.21
N LYS A 132 -15.00 8.75 -14.45
CA LYS A 132 -16.26 8.24 -15.01
C LYS A 132 -16.09 6.88 -15.68
N ASP A 133 -17.07 6.01 -15.49
CA ASP A 133 -17.22 4.77 -16.23
C ASP A 133 -17.65 5.03 -17.69
N GLU A 134 -17.73 3.96 -18.49
CA GLU A 134 -18.18 4.02 -19.89
C GLU A 134 -19.63 4.53 -20.06
N LYS A 135 -20.41 4.51 -18.98
CA LYS A 135 -21.81 4.99 -18.94
C LYS A 135 -21.89 6.43 -18.42
N GLY A 136 -20.78 7.06 -18.06
CA GLY A 136 -20.70 8.42 -17.54
C GLY A 136 -20.98 8.55 -16.04
N ASN A 137 -21.06 7.46 -15.28
CA ASN A 137 -21.22 7.49 -13.83
C ASN A 137 -19.87 7.57 -13.13
N LEU A 138 -19.80 8.23 -11.98
CA LEU A 138 -18.60 8.22 -11.16
C LEU A 138 -18.27 6.80 -10.67
N ASP A 139 -17.03 6.37 -10.90
CA ASP A 139 -16.49 5.06 -10.56
C ASP A 139 -15.13 5.21 -9.85
N MET A 140 -15.19 5.28 -8.51
CA MET A 140 -13.99 5.42 -7.69
C MET A 140 -13.13 4.14 -7.64
N LYS A 141 -13.59 3.00 -8.18
CA LYS A 141 -12.74 1.81 -8.31
C LYS A 141 -11.51 2.07 -9.17
N LEU A 142 -11.60 3.00 -10.12
CA LEU A 142 -10.48 3.47 -10.93
C LEU A 142 -9.31 4.01 -10.08
N PHE A 143 -9.57 4.47 -8.86
CA PHE A 143 -8.55 4.80 -7.86
C PHE A 143 -8.28 3.62 -6.91
N PHE A 144 -9.31 3.09 -6.23
CA PHE A 144 -9.13 2.14 -5.13
C PHE A 144 -8.52 0.81 -5.55
N ASP A 145 -8.86 0.28 -6.73
CA ASP A 145 -8.28 -0.96 -7.23
C ASP A 145 -6.76 -0.85 -7.42
N LYS A 146 -6.24 0.38 -7.59
CA LYS A 146 -4.81 0.65 -7.79
C LYS A 146 -4.02 0.53 -6.50
N LEU A 147 -4.65 0.81 -5.36
CA LEU A 147 -4.01 0.77 -4.05
C LEU A 147 -3.59 -0.64 -3.66
N ALA A 148 -4.06 -1.68 -4.35
CA ALA A 148 -3.53 -3.03 -4.17
C ALA A 148 -2.00 -3.13 -4.37
N ILE A 149 -1.41 -2.24 -5.18
CA ILE A 149 0.05 -2.17 -5.36
C ILE A 149 0.76 -1.52 -4.18
N HIS A 150 0.08 -0.58 -3.50
CA HIS A 150 0.57 -0.04 -2.23
C HIS A 150 0.68 -1.17 -1.20
N GLU A 151 -0.38 -1.97 -1.05
CA GLU A 151 -0.38 -3.14 -0.14
C GLU A 151 0.65 -4.20 -0.54
N LEU A 152 0.80 -4.46 -1.84
CA LEU A 152 1.87 -5.33 -2.35
C LEU A 152 3.25 -4.81 -1.96
N THR A 153 3.46 -3.50 -1.92
CA THR A 153 4.76 -2.92 -1.56
C THR A 153 5.07 -3.14 -0.08
N HIS A 154 4.06 -3.18 0.80
CA HIS A 154 4.24 -3.59 2.20
C HIS A 154 4.75 -5.04 2.33
N ASN A 155 4.42 -5.94 1.39
CA ASN A 155 4.95 -7.31 1.41
C ASN A 155 6.48 -7.36 1.27
N PHE A 156 7.11 -6.39 0.57
CA PHE A 156 8.56 -6.33 0.43
C PHE A 156 9.28 -5.83 1.69
N GLN A 157 8.56 -5.07 2.52
CA GLN A 157 9.07 -4.61 3.81
C GLN A 157 9.18 -5.78 4.78
N ASP A 158 8.40 -6.84 4.62
CA ASP A 158 8.28 -7.88 5.64
C ASP A 158 9.24 -9.07 5.44
N PRO A 159 10.06 -9.46 6.44
CA PRO A 159 10.89 -10.65 6.40
C PRO A 159 10.16 -11.90 6.92
N ASN A 160 9.05 -11.81 7.67
CA ASN A 160 8.40 -12.98 8.32
C ASN A 160 6.87 -12.90 8.53
N ASN A 161 6.15 -11.97 7.90
CA ASN A 161 4.67 -11.86 7.84
C ASN A 161 3.96 -11.50 9.17
N GLN A 162 4.33 -10.33 9.70
CA GLN A 162 3.67 -9.36 10.61
C GLN A 162 3.27 -9.70 12.07
N ALA A 163 4.09 -9.16 12.99
CA ALA A 163 3.68 -8.18 14.01
C ALA A 163 4.85 -7.21 14.30
N GLY A 164 4.59 -5.89 14.34
CA GLY A 164 5.53 -4.91 14.91
C GLY A 164 6.76 -4.57 14.06
N TYR A 165 6.58 -4.01 12.85
CA TYR A 165 7.66 -4.11 11.85
C TYR A 165 8.68 -2.97 11.81
N SER A 166 8.36 -1.71 11.53
CA SER A 166 9.40 -0.67 11.40
C SER A 166 9.57 0.22 12.63
N ILE A 167 10.68 0.96 12.62
CA ILE A 167 10.92 2.10 13.52
C ILE A 167 9.86 3.21 13.38
N SER A 168 9.14 3.31 12.26
CA SER A 168 8.20 4.40 12.01
C SER A 168 7.19 4.08 10.91
N ARG A 169 5.89 4.24 11.21
CA ARG A 169 4.79 3.93 10.30
C ARG A 169 4.77 4.85 9.09
N TRP A 170 4.98 6.15 9.27
CA TRP A 170 4.96 7.07 8.12
C TRP A 170 6.02 6.69 7.05
N LEU A 171 7.13 6.09 7.47
CA LEU A 171 8.18 5.64 6.54
C LEU A 171 7.74 4.42 5.75
N GLU A 172 7.04 3.47 6.39
CA GLU A 172 6.40 2.32 5.71
C GLU A 172 5.42 2.82 4.65
N GLU A 173 4.58 3.78 5.00
CA GLU A 173 3.56 4.35 4.11
C GLU A 173 4.16 5.12 2.94
N ILE A 174 5.21 5.93 3.15
CA ILE A 174 5.91 6.59 2.04
C ILE A 174 6.50 5.56 1.09
N HIS A 175 7.14 4.50 1.61
CA HIS A 175 7.69 3.44 0.77
C HIS A 175 6.60 2.71 -0.02
N ALA A 176 5.47 2.39 0.61
CA ALA A 176 4.35 1.76 -0.08
C ALA A 176 3.77 2.64 -1.21
N ASN A 177 3.63 3.95 -0.95
CA ASN A 177 3.25 4.93 -1.96
C ASN A 177 4.31 5.11 -3.06
N MET A 178 5.61 4.95 -2.76
CA MET A 178 6.68 4.93 -3.77
C MET A 178 6.51 3.74 -4.72
N GLY A 179 6.22 2.55 -4.21
CA GLY A 179 6.01 1.36 -5.05
C GLY A 179 4.81 1.51 -5.98
N LEU A 180 3.69 2.01 -5.43
CA LEU A 180 2.50 2.38 -6.20
C LEU A 180 2.81 3.37 -7.32
N TYR A 181 3.42 4.52 -6.98
CA TYR A 181 3.71 5.58 -7.94
C TYR A 181 4.71 5.12 -9.00
N ALA A 182 5.80 4.45 -8.60
CA ALA A 182 6.85 3.96 -9.49
C ALA A 182 6.31 2.98 -10.55
N TYR A 183 5.47 2.02 -10.13
CA TYR A 183 4.85 1.07 -11.06
C TYR A 183 3.95 1.78 -12.07
N TYR A 184 3.01 2.64 -11.61
CA TYR A 184 2.10 3.30 -12.54
C TYR A 184 2.82 4.27 -13.46
N LYS A 185 3.82 5.00 -12.96
CA LYS A 185 4.65 5.87 -13.81
C LYS A 185 5.41 5.09 -14.89
N SER A 186 5.93 3.91 -14.56
CA SER A 186 6.83 3.15 -15.45
C SER A 186 6.10 2.21 -16.40
N ASN A 187 5.11 1.48 -15.88
CA ASN A 187 4.46 0.38 -16.60
C ASN A 187 3.07 0.76 -17.12
N ARG A 188 2.38 1.70 -16.46
CA ARG A 188 1.01 2.11 -16.83
C ARG A 188 0.82 3.64 -16.82
N PRO A 189 1.66 4.43 -17.53
CA PRO A 189 1.67 5.89 -17.40
C PRO A 189 0.32 6.56 -17.75
N ASN A 190 -0.46 5.96 -18.65
CA ASN A 190 -1.81 6.46 -19.00
C ASN A 190 -2.82 6.35 -17.85
N GLU A 191 -2.55 5.49 -16.87
CA GLU A 191 -3.36 5.27 -15.68
C GLU A 191 -2.86 6.04 -14.46
N LEU A 192 -1.66 6.63 -14.51
CA LEU A 192 -1.08 7.39 -13.39
C LEU A 192 -1.99 8.55 -12.95
N LYS A 193 -2.70 9.17 -13.90
CA LYS A 193 -3.68 10.23 -13.64
C LYS A 193 -4.79 9.81 -12.66
N TYR A 194 -5.12 8.51 -12.61
CA TYR A 194 -6.13 8.01 -11.67
C TYR A 194 -5.63 8.03 -10.23
N ILE A 195 -4.33 8.17 -10.00
CA ILE A 195 -3.75 8.32 -8.66
C ILE A 195 -3.50 9.81 -8.39
N THR A 196 -2.75 10.47 -9.28
CA THR A 196 -2.23 11.82 -9.00
C THR A 196 -3.31 12.88 -8.95
N THR A 197 -4.38 12.76 -9.74
CA THR A 197 -5.40 13.83 -9.80
C THR A 197 -6.17 13.95 -8.48
N LEU A 198 -6.61 12.83 -7.89
CA LEU A 198 -7.26 12.85 -6.58
C LEU A 198 -6.28 13.31 -5.49
N VAL A 199 -5.03 12.85 -5.55
CA VAL A 199 -3.98 13.26 -4.61
C VAL A 199 -3.76 14.78 -4.64
N ASP A 200 -3.57 15.36 -5.82
CA ASP A 200 -3.36 16.80 -5.99
C ASP A 200 -4.57 17.59 -5.45
N PHE A 201 -5.79 17.17 -5.82
CA PHE A 201 -7.01 17.79 -5.32
C PHE A 201 -7.12 17.72 -3.79
N SER A 202 -6.87 16.55 -3.19
CA SER A 202 -7.02 16.34 -1.75
C SER A 202 -5.95 17.05 -0.92
N VAL A 203 -4.74 17.23 -1.45
CA VAL A 203 -3.69 18.02 -0.79
C VAL A 203 -4.03 19.51 -0.81
N GLU A 204 -4.60 20.02 -1.90
CA GLU A 204 -5.06 21.42 -2.00
C GLU A 204 -6.33 21.69 -1.19
N ASN A 205 -7.15 20.66 -0.96
CA ASN A 205 -8.44 20.75 -0.30
C ASN A 205 -8.53 19.76 0.88
N PRO A 206 -7.66 19.88 1.90
CA PRO A 206 -7.65 18.94 3.01
C PRO A 206 -8.95 19.05 3.84
N PRO A 207 -9.37 17.97 4.51
CA PRO A 207 -10.55 18.00 5.36
C PRO A 207 -10.43 19.11 6.43
N PRO A 208 -11.45 19.98 6.61
CA PRO A 208 -11.42 21.01 7.64
C PRO A 208 -11.27 20.46 9.07
N SER A 209 -11.60 19.18 9.26
CA SER A 209 -11.50 18.46 10.52
C SER A 209 -10.14 17.84 10.79
N ALA A 210 -9.15 17.97 9.89
CA ALA A 210 -7.82 17.39 10.08
C ALA A 210 -7.15 18.00 11.33
N GLN A 211 -6.76 17.15 12.28
CA GLN A 211 -6.21 17.55 13.58
C GLN A 211 -4.70 17.30 13.66
N PHE A 212 -4.22 16.26 13.00
CA PHE A 212 -2.83 15.82 13.05
C PHE A 212 -2.09 16.34 11.84
N THR A 213 -0.88 16.89 12.04
CA THR A 213 -0.15 17.53 10.92
C THR A 213 1.33 17.16 10.84
N SER A 214 1.90 16.52 11.86
CA SER A 214 3.30 16.08 11.86
C SER A 214 3.47 14.57 11.64
N LEU A 215 4.62 14.17 11.10
CA LEU A 215 4.99 12.74 10.98
C LEU A 215 4.95 12.02 12.34
N GLN A 216 5.30 12.71 13.43
CA GLN A 216 5.20 12.17 14.79
C GLN A 216 3.75 11.98 15.25
N ASP A 217 2.84 12.88 14.86
CA ASP A 217 1.41 12.69 15.13
C ASP A 217 0.90 11.44 14.42
N PHE A 218 1.33 11.21 13.18
CA PHE A 218 0.98 10.01 12.43
C PHE A 218 1.40 8.73 13.18
N ASP A 219 2.67 8.65 13.60
CA ASP A 219 3.18 7.49 14.34
C ASP A 219 2.46 7.31 15.68
N THR A 220 2.23 8.40 16.42
CA THR A 220 1.63 8.35 17.76
C THR A 220 0.16 7.96 17.72
N ASN A 221 -0.57 8.43 16.71
CA ASN A 221 -2.03 8.31 16.63
C ASN A 221 -2.49 7.34 15.55
N TYR A 222 -1.59 6.53 14.95
CA TYR A 222 -1.88 5.65 13.82
C TYR A 222 -3.19 4.85 13.97
N TYR A 223 -3.39 4.22 15.13
CA TYR A 223 -4.56 3.40 15.40
C TYR A 223 -5.80 4.17 15.91
N SER A 224 -5.64 5.46 16.24
CA SER A 224 -6.70 6.28 16.85
C SER A 224 -7.11 7.48 15.99
N MET A 225 -6.42 7.75 14.88
CA MET A 225 -6.73 8.86 14.00
C MET A 225 -8.01 8.62 13.22
N SER A 226 -8.66 9.72 12.82
CA SER A 226 -9.85 9.62 11.99
C SER A 226 -9.49 9.14 10.58
N PRO A 227 -10.43 8.53 9.84
CA PRO A 227 -10.22 8.21 8.43
C PRO A 227 -9.86 9.44 7.58
N GLY A 228 -10.37 10.63 7.94
CA GLY A 228 -10.04 11.88 7.25
C GLY A 228 -8.59 12.32 7.47
N ASP A 229 -8.08 12.22 8.70
CA ASP A 229 -6.66 12.47 8.99
C ASP A 229 -5.77 11.46 8.24
N TYR A 230 -6.08 10.17 8.35
CA TYR A 230 -5.33 9.11 7.66
C TYR A 230 -5.30 9.33 6.15
N GLY A 231 -6.46 9.61 5.54
CA GLY A 231 -6.57 9.93 4.12
C GLY A 231 -5.70 11.12 3.73
N MET A 232 -5.72 12.22 4.50
CA MET A 232 -4.86 13.38 4.23
C MET A 232 -3.36 13.00 4.25
N TYR A 233 -2.93 12.21 5.23
CA TYR A 233 -1.55 11.72 5.29
C TYR A 233 -1.20 10.89 4.05
N GLN A 234 -2.05 9.96 3.63
CA GLN A 234 -1.83 9.14 2.45
C GLN A 234 -1.66 9.97 1.17
N MET A 235 -2.44 11.05 1.00
CA MET A 235 -2.28 11.96 -0.13
C MET A 235 -0.93 12.69 -0.08
N LYS A 236 -0.52 13.18 1.10
CA LYS A 236 0.80 13.80 1.29
C LYS A 236 1.95 12.80 1.08
N PHE A 237 1.82 11.56 1.56
CA PHE A 237 2.80 10.49 1.33
C PHE A 237 2.93 10.16 -0.15
N THR A 238 1.82 10.18 -0.90
CA THR A 238 1.85 10.01 -2.35
C THR A 238 2.59 11.15 -3.06
N LYS A 239 2.41 12.41 -2.64
CA LYS A 239 3.23 13.53 -3.17
C LYS A 239 4.71 13.41 -2.83
N ALA A 240 5.03 12.93 -1.63
CA ALA A 240 6.42 12.67 -1.24
C ALA A 240 7.03 11.55 -2.11
N ALA A 241 6.28 10.46 -2.32
CA ALA A 241 6.66 9.35 -3.19
C ALA A 241 6.92 9.82 -4.64
N GLU A 242 6.01 10.61 -5.20
CA GLU A 242 6.19 11.26 -6.52
C GLU A 242 7.51 12.03 -6.56
N LYS A 243 7.75 12.93 -5.61
CA LYS A 243 8.97 13.73 -5.56
C LYS A 243 10.24 12.86 -5.50
N ILE A 244 10.22 11.79 -4.69
CA ILE A 244 11.35 10.86 -4.54
C ILE A 244 11.61 10.14 -5.86
N ILE A 245 10.60 9.51 -6.44
CA ILE A 245 10.74 8.71 -7.66
C ILE A 245 11.08 9.58 -8.87
N ASP A 246 10.53 10.79 -8.97
CA ASP A 246 10.86 11.74 -10.02
C ASP A 246 12.30 12.25 -9.94
N SER A 247 12.81 12.44 -8.73
CA SER A 247 14.15 13.00 -8.50
C SER A 247 15.25 11.93 -8.53
N LEU A 248 14.96 10.74 -8.00
CA LEU A 248 15.97 9.71 -7.69
C LEU A 248 15.78 8.41 -8.49
N GLY A 249 14.64 8.25 -9.15
CA GLY A 249 14.31 7.05 -9.92
C GLY A 249 13.82 5.88 -9.06
N ASN A 250 13.39 4.82 -9.76
CA ASN A 250 12.78 3.63 -9.15
C ASN A 250 13.74 2.84 -8.25
N ASP A 251 15.04 2.87 -8.55
CA ASP A 251 16.07 2.16 -7.78
C ASP A 251 16.12 2.59 -6.30
N MET A 252 15.55 3.77 -5.96
CA MET A 252 15.44 4.26 -4.59
C MET A 252 14.49 3.45 -3.70
N LEU A 253 13.61 2.62 -4.29
CA LEU A 253 12.76 1.69 -3.53
C LEU A 253 13.61 0.77 -2.66
N LYS A 254 14.66 0.16 -3.23
CA LYS A 254 15.47 -0.83 -2.51
C LYS A 254 16.25 -0.26 -1.31
N PRO A 255 17.00 0.84 -1.42
CA PRO A 255 17.67 1.44 -0.27
C PRO A 255 16.72 1.81 0.88
N LEU A 256 15.53 2.33 0.57
CA LEU A 256 14.53 2.63 1.59
C LEU A 256 13.96 1.36 2.21
N ASN A 257 13.63 0.34 1.41
CA ASN A 257 13.18 -0.96 1.90
C ASN A 257 14.21 -1.59 2.85
N ASP A 258 15.48 -1.63 2.43
CA ASP A 258 16.57 -2.19 3.22
C ASP A 258 16.76 -1.42 4.54
N PHE A 259 16.54 -0.09 4.54
CA PHE A 259 16.57 0.73 5.74
C PHE A 259 15.44 0.39 6.71
N ILE A 260 14.20 0.30 6.20
CA ILE A 260 13.01 -0.08 6.98
C ILE A 260 13.22 -1.46 7.61
N VAL A 261 13.76 -2.41 6.84
CA VAL A 261 14.03 -3.78 7.29
C VAL A 261 15.12 -3.83 8.36
N LYS A 262 16.17 -3.02 8.21
CA LYS A 262 17.29 -2.95 9.14
C LYS A 262 16.89 -2.30 10.46
N TYR A 263 16.07 -1.25 10.40
CA TYR A 263 15.61 -0.49 11.55
C TYR A 263 14.16 -0.82 11.86
N ASP A 264 13.97 -2.02 12.40
CA ASP A 264 12.68 -2.54 12.81
C ASP A 264 12.12 -1.87 14.07
N GLU A 265 10.95 -2.30 14.53
CA GLU A 265 10.27 -1.77 15.72
C GLU A 265 11.15 -1.84 16.99
N SER A 266 12.12 -2.75 17.05
CA SER A 266 13.02 -2.86 18.20
C SER A 266 13.90 -1.61 18.39
N TYR A 267 13.94 -0.71 17.41
CA TYR A 267 14.63 0.57 17.47
C TYR A 267 13.77 1.76 17.90
N LYS A 268 12.43 1.64 18.03
CA LYS A 268 11.53 2.77 18.36
C LYS A 268 11.96 3.54 19.60
N ASP A 269 12.30 2.83 20.68
CA ASP A 269 12.73 3.45 21.94
C ASP A 269 14.25 3.73 22.01
N LYS A 270 15.00 3.34 20.96
CA LYS A 270 16.47 3.42 20.90
C LYS A 270 16.97 4.52 19.97
N MET A 271 16.09 5.12 19.17
CA MET A 271 16.44 6.14 18.19
C MET A 271 15.46 7.29 18.27
N SER A 272 15.95 8.47 18.60
CA SER A 272 15.14 9.68 18.55
C SER A 272 14.77 10.05 17.11
N PHE A 273 13.72 10.85 16.93
CA PHE A 273 13.31 11.36 15.61
C PHE A 273 14.43 12.10 14.87
N SER A 274 15.27 12.86 15.60
CA SER A 274 16.43 13.56 15.03
C SER A 274 17.50 12.58 14.52
N GLU A 275 17.76 11.51 15.28
CA GLU A 275 18.69 10.45 14.87
C GLU A 275 18.15 9.66 13.68
N LEU A 276 16.84 9.36 13.65
CA LEU A 276 16.17 8.72 12.50
C LEU A 276 16.32 9.57 11.24
N SER A 277 16.00 10.86 11.31
CA SER A 277 16.16 11.79 10.19
C SER A 277 17.60 11.83 9.68
N LYS A 278 18.58 11.96 10.60
CA LYS A 278 20.00 11.93 10.25
C LYS A 278 20.40 10.63 9.54
N LYS A 279 19.99 9.47 10.09
CA LYS A 279 20.30 8.15 9.52
C LYS A 279 19.67 7.95 8.15
N LEU A 280 18.43 8.37 7.95
CA LEU A 280 17.79 8.35 6.62
C LEU A 280 18.60 9.18 5.61
N GLY A 281 19.06 10.37 6.00
CA GLY A 281 19.89 11.21 5.16
C GLY A 281 21.25 10.59 4.79
N GLU A 282 21.89 9.91 5.74
CA GLU A 282 23.23 9.32 5.59
C GLU A 282 23.22 7.94 4.89
N GLU A 283 22.23 7.10 5.19
CA GLU A 283 22.17 5.71 4.74
C GLU A 283 21.26 5.49 3.52
N VAL A 284 20.29 6.38 3.29
CA VAL A 284 19.36 6.30 2.15
C VAL A 284 19.59 7.45 1.17
N HIS A 285 19.14 8.66 1.51
CA HIS A 285 19.37 9.86 0.69
C HIS A 285 19.02 11.16 1.45
N PRO A 286 19.76 12.28 1.24
CA PRO A 286 19.45 13.58 1.86
C PRO A 286 18.04 14.13 1.60
N LEU A 287 17.39 13.71 0.51
CA LEU A 287 16.02 14.10 0.17
C LEU A 287 15.00 13.74 1.26
N PHE A 288 15.22 12.65 2.01
CA PHE A 288 14.35 12.28 3.12
C PHE A 288 14.41 13.30 4.27
N VAL A 289 15.58 13.89 4.53
CA VAL A 289 15.74 14.97 5.51
C VAL A 289 14.96 16.20 5.07
N GLU A 290 15.00 16.53 3.77
CA GLU A 290 14.23 17.64 3.20
C GLU A 290 12.72 17.39 3.34
N ILE A 291 12.23 16.18 3.06
CA ILE A 291 10.81 15.82 3.21
C ILE A 291 10.38 15.96 4.67
N ILE A 292 11.16 15.44 5.61
CA ILE A 292 10.88 15.57 7.05
C ILE A 292 10.86 17.05 7.48
N THR A 293 11.81 17.84 7.01
CA THR A 293 11.95 19.26 7.40
C THR A 293 10.81 20.11 6.85
N ASN A 294 10.30 19.77 5.68
CA ASN A 294 9.28 20.53 4.96
C ASN A 294 7.88 19.91 5.03
N TRP A 295 7.62 18.99 5.96
CA TRP A 295 6.37 18.20 6.00
C TRP A 295 5.06 18.99 6.23
N GLN A 296 5.16 20.29 6.56
CA GLN A 296 4.00 21.15 6.89
C GLN A 296 2.95 21.16 5.76
#